data_AF-A0A3B6FMR1-F1
#
_entry.id   AF-A0A3B6FMR1-F1
#
_cell.length_a   1.000
_cell.length_b   1.000
_cell.length_c   1.000
_cell.angle_alpha   90.00
_cell.angle_beta   90.00
_cell.angle_gamma   90.00
#
_symmetry.space_group_name_H-M   'P 1'
#
loop_
_entity.id
_entity.type
_entity.pdbx_description
1 polymer ?
#
loop_
_entity_poly.entity_id
_entity_poly.type
_entity_poly.pdbx_seq_one_letter_code
_entity_poly.pdbx_strand_id
1 'polypeptide(L)'
;MQTTSFGSLNSSVVDGLDAEVDGMGIVELVLKYHYPDKSFSGLESRSKHRCPGHGLVPARRVAWVESSTGRCFLGCPLDLPDECKWVVWVEPPPPLCVALAFEGLHAEVEHSWIKSHKLQMENMELAKNNCALKKKLKRRDEMLNVWAVFFAGFVVCVVLAAFSSQ
;
A
#
# COMPACT_ATOMS: atom_id res chain seq x y z
N MET A 1 15.60 29.28 13.64
CA MET A 1 14.59 29.14 12.58
C MET A 1 15.12 28.14 11.56
N GLN A 2 14.69 26.89 11.65
CA GLN A 2 14.99 25.88 10.64
C GLN A 2 13.69 25.57 9.91
N THR A 3 13.69 25.86 8.61
CA THR A 3 12.65 25.50 7.65
C THR A 3 12.97 24.11 7.13
N THR A 4 12.21 23.10 7.52
CA THR A 4 12.22 21.79 6.88
C THR A 4 11.04 21.73 5.93
N SER A 5 11.32 21.59 4.63
CA SER A 5 10.30 21.32 3.62
C SER A 5 10.12 19.82 3.49
N PHE A 6 8.88 19.35 3.44
CA PHE A 6 8.58 17.98 3.00
C PHE A 6 7.54 18.01 1.88
N GLY A 7 7.86 17.30 0.81
CA GLY A 7 7.01 17.12 -0.37
C GLY A 7 5.93 16.07 -0.09
N SER A 8 4.70 16.38 -0.48
CA SER A 8 3.55 15.50 -0.35
C SER A 8 3.38 14.66 -1.61
N LEU A 9 3.19 13.35 -1.44
CA LEU A 9 2.84 12.42 -2.49
C LEU A 9 1.33 12.50 -2.83
N ASN A 10 1.04 12.21 -4.09
CA ASN A 10 -0.19 12.52 -4.81
C ASN A 10 -1.43 11.75 -4.32
N SER A 11 -2.61 12.38 -4.47
CA SER A 11 -3.91 11.72 -4.49
C SER A 11 -4.56 11.96 -5.86
N SER A 12 -4.81 10.88 -6.60
CA SER A 12 -5.60 10.89 -7.84
C SER A 12 -6.81 9.99 -7.64
N VAL A 13 -7.99 10.58 -7.78
CA VAL A 13 -9.29 9.91 -7.74
C VAL A 13 -9.49 9.08 -9.01
N VAL A 14 -9.84 7.80 -8.86
CA VAL A 14 -10.41 6.99 -9.95
C VAL A 14 -11.55 6.15 -9.39
N ASP A 15 -12.76 6.40 -9.87
CA ASP A 15 -13.94 5.56 -9.68
C ASP A 15 -13.87 4.34 -10.61
N GLY A 16 -14.14 3.14 -10.10
CA GLY A 16 -14.37 1.96 -10.94
C GLY A 16 -14.10 0.63 -10.26
N LEU A 17 -15.14 -0.19 -10.17
CA LEU A 17 -15.16 -1.57 -9.69
C LEU A 17 -14.12 -2.46 -10.40
N ASP A 18 -13.18 -3.00 -9.63
CA ASP A 18 -12.87 -4.44 -9.53
C ASP A 18 -11.71 -4.59 -8.51
N ALA A 19 -12.01 -5.21 -7.37
CA ALA A 19 -11.07 -5.33 -6.26
C ALA A 19 -10.00 -6.40 -6.56
N GLU A 20 -8.92 -5.99 -7.21
CA GLU A 20 -7.63 -6.66 -7.12
C GLU A 20 -6.92 -6.09 -5.89
N VAL A 21 -6.78 -6.91 -4.85
CA VAL A 21 -6.05 -6.56 -3.61
C VAL A 21 -4.56 -6.58 -3.95
N ASP A 22 -4.08 -5.47 -4.51
CA ASP A 22 -2.65 -5.17 -4.58
C ASP A 22 -2.25 -4.27 -3.41
N GLY A 23 -1.05 -4.55 -2.91
CA GLY A 23 -0.29 -3.91 -1.84
C GLY A 23 -1.03 -2.86 -1.01
N MET A 24 -1.32 -3.23 0.23
CA MET A 24 -1.64 -2.41 1.40
C MET A 24 -1.18 -0.94 1.26
N GLY A 25 -1.91 -0.12 0.51
CA GLY A 25 -1.99 1.31 0.76
C GLY A 25 -2.55 1.47 2.17
N ILE A 26 -2.22 2.55 2.85
CA ILE A 26 -3.06 2.99 3.96
C ILE A 26 -4.42 3.22 3.33
N VAL A 27 -5.28 2.20 3.39
CA VAL A 27 -6.68 2.32 3.03
C VAL A 27 -7.15 3.41 3.97
N GLU A 28 -7.40 4.59 3.42
CA GLU A 28 -8.30 5.53 4.06
C GLU A 28 -9.57 4.72 4.22
N LEU A 29 -9.73 4.12 5.39
CA LEU A 29 -10.96 3.52 5.82
C LEU A 29 -11.89 4.71 5.90
N VAL A 30 -12.50 5.05 4.77
CA VAL A 30 -13.70 5.87 4.68
C VAL A 30 -14.76 5.01 5.35
N LEU A 31 -14.70 5.01 6.68
CA LEU A 31 -15.70 4.45 7.55
C LEU A 31 -16.96 5.17 7.11
N LYS A 32 -17.90 4.43 6.53
CA LYS A 32 -19.16 4.89 5.94
C LYS A 32 -20.09 5.62 6.94
N TYR A 33 -19.57 5.89 8.14
CA TYR A 33 -20.19 6.53 9.29
C TYR A 33 -19.34 7.68 9.88
N HIS A 34 -18.37 8.24 9.15
CA HIS A 34 -17.77 9.50 9.57
C HIS A 34 -18.79 10.62 9.38
N TYR A 35 -19.56 10.92 10.44
CA TYR A 35 -20.22 12.21 10.55
C TYR A 35 -19.09 13.25 10.56
N PRO A 36 -19.00 14.19 9.59
CA PRO A 36 -17.96 15.21 9.62
C PRO A 36 -18.29 16.11 10.80
N ASP A 37 -17.72 15.78 11.95
CA ASP A 37 -17.79 16.68 13.07
C ASP A 37 -16.99 17.92 12.67
N LYS A 38 -17.71 19.02 12.45
CA LYS A 38 -17.14 20.33 12.13
C LYS A 38 -16.19 20.81 13.23
N SER A 39 -16.16 20.14 14.38
CA SER A 39 -15.21 20.36 15.46
C SER A 39 -13.79 19.89 15.14
N PHE A 40 -13.62 18.88 14.27
CA PHE A 40 -12.35 18.19 14.05
C PHE A 40 -11.65 18.61 12.75
N SER A 41 -12.40 18.88 11.68
CA SER A 41 -11.85 19.32 10.39
C SER A 41 -12.78 20.31 9.65
N GLY A 42 -12.19 21.09 8.74
CA GLY A 42 -12.92 22.01 7.86
C GLY A 42 -12.69 23.49 8.14
N LEU A 43 -13.40 24.37 7.44
CA LEU A 43 -13.23 25.82 7.55
C LEU A 43 -13.55 26.34 8.96
N GLU A 44 -12.58 27.02 9.57
CA GLU A 44 -12.73 27.62 10.89
C GLU A 44 -13.28 29.05 10.76
N SER A 45 -14.56 29.17 10.41
CA SER A 45 -15.21 30.46 10.10
C SER A 45 -15.16 31.48 11.25
N ARG A 46 -15.03 31.02 12.50
CA ARG A 46 -14.92 31.88 13.69
C ARG A 46 -13.48 32.33 13.97
N SER A 47 -12.50 31.82 13.24
CA SER A 47 -11.11 32.21 13.40
C SER A 47 -10.90 33.67 13.01
N LYS A 48 -10.13 34.39 13.83
CA LYS A 48 -9.61 35.72 13.50
C LYS A 48 -8.40 35.66 12.57
N HIS A 49 -7.79 34.48 12.40
CA HIS A 49 -6.66 34.30 11.51
C HIS A 49 -7.10 34.23 10.04
N ARG A 50 -6.19 34.60 9.15
CA ARG A 50 -6.28 34.39 7.70
C ARG A 50 -4.96 33.85 7.22
N CYS A 51 -4.98 32.98 6.21
CA CYS A 51 -3.73 32.51 5.64
C CYS A 51 -3.03 33.70 4.94
N PRO A 52 -1.74 33.95 5.18
CA PRO A 52 -1.04 35.14 4.70
C PRO A 52 -0.89 35.17 3.17
N GLY A 53 -0.91 34.00 2.50
CA GLY A 53 -0.80 33.91 1.05
C GLY A 53 -2.07 34.33 0.31
N HIS A 54 -3.26 34.03 0.85
CA HIS A 54 -4.53 34.17 0.12
C HIS A 54 -5.58 35.01 0.84
N GLY A 55 -5.37 35.35 2.12
CA GLY A 55 -6.35 36.07 2.93
C GLY A 55 -7.61 35.26 3.24
N LEU A 56 -7.62 33.95 3.00
CA LEU A 56 -8.77 33.08 3.19
C LEU A 56 -8.94 32.66 4.65
N VAL A 57 -10.18 32.30 5.00
CA VAL A 57 -10.51 31.65 6.28
C VAL A 57 -9.75 30.33 6.36
N PRO A 58 -8.99 30.08 7.43
CA PRO A 58 -8.18 28.87 7.53
C PRO A 58 -9.05 27.62 7.73
N ALA A 59 -8.51 26.47 7.32
CA ALA A 59 -9.08 25.17 7.64
C ALA A 59 -8.42 24.59 8.88
N ARG A 60 -9.22 24.00 9.79
CA ARG A 60 -8.75 23.10 10.83
C ARG A 60 -8.35 21.78 10.20
N ARG A 61 -7.14 21.33 10.50
CA ARG A 61 -6.51 20.11 10.00
C ARG A 61 -5.85 19.38 11.17
N VAL A 62 -5.59 18.10 11.00
CA VAL A 62 -4.94 17.23 11.99
C VAL A 62 -3.60 16.78 11.43
N ALA A 63 -2.55 16.91 12.23
CA ALA A 63 -1.24 16.45 11.84
C ALA A 63 -1.13 14.93 11.96
N TRP A 64 -0.55 14.31 10.94
CA TRP A 64 -0.29 12.86 10.88
C TRP A 64 1.19 12.55 10.91
N VAL A 65 2.02 13.51 11.29
CA VAL A 65 3.47 13.46 11.13
C VAL A 65 4.13 13.47 12.50
N GLU A 66 5.00 12.47 12.71
CA GLU A 66 5.95 12.38 13.82
C GLU A 66 5.29 12.60 15.21
N SER A 67 5.98 13.34 16.09
CA SER A 67 5.56 13.68 17.44
C SER A 67 4.32 14.55 17.53
N SER A 68 3.84 15.12 16.42
CA SER A 68 2.62 15.93 16.40
C SER A 68 1.38 15.17 15.93
N THR A 69 1.46 13.84 15.79
CA THR A 69 0.35 13.00 15.37
C THR A 69 -0.90 13.23 16.23
N GLY A 70 -2.03 13.44 15.56
CA GLY A 70 -3.33 13.71 16.18
C GLY A 70 -3.55 15.17 16.60
N ARG A 71 -2.55 16.05 16.49
CA ARG A 71 -2.69 17.45 16.92
C ARG A 71 -3.39 18.31 15.87
N CYS A 72 -4.32 19.14 16.33
CA CYS A 72 -5.04 20.07 15.48
C CYS A 72 -4.25 21.37 15.20
N PHE A 73 -4.27 21.81 13.95
CA PHE A 73 -3.73 23.10 13.51
C PHE A 73 -4.66 23.79 12.51
N LEU A 74 -4.49 25.10 12.37
CA LEU A 74 -5.08 25.91 11.32
C LEU A 74 -4.08 26.04 10.17
N GLY A 75 -4.53 25.72 8.95
CA GLY A 75 -3.74 25.80 7.72
C GLY A 75 -4.49 26.53 6.61
N CYS A 76 -3.86 26.67 5.45
CA CYS A 76 -4.54 27.17 4.26
C CYS A 76 -5.68 26.20 3.87
N PRO A 77 -6.86 26.71 3.49
CA PRO A 77 -7.96 25.84 3.07
C PRO A 77 -7.78 25.29 1.65
N LEU A 78 -6.82 25.81 0.87
CA LEU A 78 -6.50 25.30 -0.45
C LEU A 78 -5.64 24.05 -0.34
N ASP A 79 -5.76 23.16 -1.33
CA ASP A 79 -4.91 21.99 -1.48
C ASP A 79 -3.72 22.30 -2.38
N LEU A 80 -2.73 21.40 -2.41
CA LEU A 80 -1.55 21.53 -3.25
C LEU A 80 -1.93 21.58 -4.74
N PRO A 81 -1.22 22.39 -5.56
CA PRO A 81 -0.04 23.18 -5.22
C PRO A 81 -0.33 24.59 -4.70
N ASP A 82 -1.59 25.01 -4.68
CA ASP A 82 -2.00 26.38 -4.32
C ASP A 82 -1.97 26.62 -2.79
N GLU A 83 -1.70 25.59 -1.99
CA GLU A 83 -1.54 25.70 -0.55
C GLU A 83 -0.34 26.58 -0.16
N CYS A 84 -0.57 27.63 0.63
CA CYS A 84 0.53 28.40 1.22
C CYS A 84 1.04 27.75 2.52
N LYS A 85 2.36 27.78 2.74
CA LYS A 85 3.03 27.21 3.92
C LYS A 85 2.82 28.07 5.18
N TRP A 86 1.62 28.03 5.73
CA TRP A 86 1.26 28.70 6.98
C TRP A 86 0.50 27.74 7.89
N VAL A 87 0.92 27.69 9.16
CA VAL A 87 0.40 26.77 10.17
C VAL A 87 0.31 27.51 11.51
N VAL A 88 -0.82 27.36 12.21
CA VAL A 88 -0.99 27.78 13.60
C VAL A 88 -1.57 26.63 14.41
N TRP A 89 -0.85 26.17 15.42
CA TRP A 89 -1.32 25.09 16.30
C TRP A 89 -2.47 25.54 17.17
N VAL A 90 -3.55 24.75 17.20
CA VAL A 90 -4.69 24.98 18.11
C VAL A 90 -4.41 24.34 19.46
N GLU A 91 -3.79 23.17 19.45
CA GLU A 91 -3.49 22.39 20.65
C GLU A 91 -2.04 22.58 21.09
N PRO A 92 -1.77 22.56 22.41
CA PRO A 92 -0.40 22.61 22.91
C PRO A 92 0.43 21.43 22.38
N PRO A 93 1.77 21.52 22.43
CA PRO A 93 2.63 20.38 22.15
C PRO A 93 2.29 19.21 23.10
N PRO A 94 2.41 17.96 22.62
CA PRO A 94 2.13 16.82 23.46
C PRO A 94 3.24 16.68 24.52
N PRO A 95 2.96 16.03 25.66
CA PRO A 95 4.00 15.65 26.61
C PRO A 95 5.12 14.86 25.92
N LEU A 96 6.37 15.04 26.36
CA LEU A 96 7.55 14.43 25.72
C LEU A 96 7.44 12.92 25.56
N CYS A 97 6.90 12.20 26.55
CA CYS A 97 6.71 10.76 26.47
C CYS A 97 5.75 10.34 25.35
N VAL A 98 4.69 11.13 25.11
CA VAL A 98 3.73 10.89 24.03
C VAL A 98 4.35 11.22 22.67
N ALA A 99 5.10 12.32 22.57
CA ALA A 99 5.85 12.69 21.38
C ALA A 99 6.82 11.58 20.94
N LEU A 100 7.62 11.06 21.87
CA LEU A 100 8.57 9.97 21.61
C LEU A 100 7.86 8.67 21.23
N ALA A 101 6.72 8.37 21.85
CA ALA A 101 5.93 7.20 21.50
C ALA A 101 5.41 7.28 20.06
N PHE A 102 4.94 8.44 19.61
CA PHE A 102 4.53 8.64 18.23
C PHE A 102 5.70 8.54 17.24
N GLU A 103 6.85 9.13 17.56
CA GLU A 103 8.05 8.99 16.72
C GLU A 103 8.47 7.53 16.57
N GLY A 104 8.47 6.77 17.68
CA GLY A 104 8.75 5.33 17.66
C GLY A 104 7.75 4.54 16.80
N LEU A 105 6.46 4.84 16.94
CA LEU A 105 5.41 4.21 16.12
C LEU A 105 5.60 4.49 14.63
N HIS A 106 5.87 5.75 14.27
CA HIS A 106 6.12 6.15 12.87
C HIS A 106 7.33 5.44 12.28
N ALA A 107 8.43 5.38 13.02
CA ALA A 107 9.63 4.67 12.59
C ALA A 107 9.36 3.17 12.37
N GLU A 108 8.58 2.54 13.25
CA GLU A 108 8.20 1.13 13.11
C GLU A 108 7.27 0.89 11.91
N VAL A 109 6.30 1.78 11.68
CA VAL A 109 5.41 1.73 10.52
C VAL A 109 6.20 1.89 9.22
N GLU A 110 7.09 2.89 9.14
CA GLU A 110 7.93 3.11 7.97
C GLU A 110 8.85 1.91 7.69
N HIS A 111 9.50 1.39 8.73
CA HIS A 111 10.34 0.21 8.60
C HIS A 111 9.54 -1.03 8.15
N SER A 112 8.35 -1.22 8.73
CA SER A 112 7.45 -2.33 8.38
C SER A 112 6.97 -2.23 6.94
N TRP A 113 6.65 -1.01 6.48
CA TRP A 113 6.28 -0.73 5.10
C TRP A 113 7.40 -1.12 4.12
N ILE A 114 8.62 -0.64 4.37
CA ILE A 114 9.80 -0.94 3.53
C ILE A 114 10.05 -2.45 3.46
N LYS A 115 9.97 -3.13 4.61
CA LYS A 115 10.13 -4.59 4.69
C LYS A 115 9.05 -5.32 3.92
N SER A 116 7.79 -4.90 4.06
CA SER A 116 6.64 -5.49 3.35
C SER A 116 6.80 -5.37 1.84
N HIS A 117 7.16 -4.17 1.35
CA HIS A 117 7.39 -3.93 -0.07
C HIS A 117 8.51 -4.83 -0.63
N LYS A 118 9.60 -5.00 0.11
CA LYS A 118 10.68 -5.92 -0.28
C LYS A 118 10.18 -7.37 -0.39
N LEU A 119 9.46 -7.85 0.63
CA LEU A 119 8.89 -9.20 0.64
C LEU A 119 7.88 -9.42 -0.49
N GLN A 120 7.09 -8.40 -0.83
CA GLN A 120 6.15 -8.46 -1.95
C GLN A 120 6.88 -8.67 -3.29
N MET A 121 8.01 -7.99 -3.49
CA MET A 121 8.85 -8.18 -4.69
C MET A 121 9.45 -9.58 -4.74
N GLU A 122 10.01 -10.08 -3.63
CA GLU A 122 10.55 -11.44 -3.54
C GLU A 122 9.46 -12.50 -3.78
N ASN A 123 8.27 -12.32 -3.20
CA ASN A 123 7.13 -13.22 -3.41
C ASN A 123 6.67 -13.24 -4.87
N MET A 124 6.63 -12.08 -5.53
CA MET A 124 6.29 -12.00 -6.96
C MET A 124 7.31 -12.75 -7.83
N GLU A 125 8.61 -12.65 -7.51
CA GLU A 125 9.66 -13.39 -8.21
C GLU A 125 9.54 -14.91 -8.00
N LEU A 126 9.35 -15.33 -6.75
CA LEU A 126 9.11 -16.74 -6.42
C LEU A 126 7.86 -17.29 -7.12
N ALA A 127 6.78 -16.49 -7.21
CA ALA A 127 5.57 -16.88 -7.94
C ALA A 127 5.83 -17.11 -9.44
N LYS A 128 6.64 -16.25 -10.08
CA LYS A 128 7.06 -16.41 -11.48
C LYS A 128 7.87 -17.70 -11.66
N ASN A 129 8.84 -17.94 -10.77
CA ASN A 129 9.70 -19.12 -10.81
C ASN A 129 8.90 -20.42 -10.60
N ASN A 130 7.98 -20.43 -9.64
CA ASN A 130 7.08 -21.56 -9.39
C ASN A 130 6.18 -21.85 -10.59
N CYS A 131 5.64 -20.84 -11.25
CA CYS A 131 4.86 -21.01 -12.48
C CYS A 131 5.70 -21.63 -13.61
N ALA A 132 6.95 -21.17 -13.78
CA ALA A 132 7.86 -21.73 -14.78
C ALA A 132 8.22 -23.20 -14.48
N LEU A 133 8.50 -23.54 -13.22
CA LEU A 133 8.78 -24.90 -12.79
C LEU A 133 7.57 -25.81 -12.98
N LYS A 134 6.36 -25.35 -12.65
CA LYS A 134 5.11 -26.09 -12.87
C LYS A 134 4.89 -26.42 -14.35
N LYS A 135 5.18 -25.47 -15.26
CA LYS A 135 5.15 -25.73 -16.71
C LYS A 135 6.17 -26.77 -17.14
N LYS A 136 7.41 -26.71 -16.62
CA LYS A 136 8.45 -27.71 -16.89
C LYS A 136 8.07 -29.10 -16.38
N LEU A 137 7.50 -29.18 -15.18
CA LEU A 137 7.00 -30.43 -14.59
C LEU A 137 5.90 -31.04 -15.47
N LYS A 138 4.92 -30.24 -15.88
CA LYS A 138 3.84 -30.70 -16.77
C LYS A 138 4.38 -31.28 -18.09
N ARG A 139 5.35 -30.62 -18.74
CA ARG A 139 5.97 -31.15 -19.96
C ARG A 139 6.71 -32.48 -19.74
N ARG A 140 7.38 -32.64 -18.59
CA ARG A 140 8.04 -33.91 -18.26
C ARG A 140 7.03 -35.03 -18.01
N ASP A 141 5.93 -34.72 -17.33
CA ASP A 141 4.83 -35.66 -17.09
C ASP A 141 4.20 -36.12 -18.42
N GLU A 142 3.91 -35.19 -19.33
CA GLU A 142 3.44 -35.48 -20.69
C GLU A 142 4.43 -36.39 -21.45
N MET A 143 5.74 -36.09 -21.38
CA MET A 143 6.77 -36.90 -22.03
C MET A 143 6.87 -38.30 -21.45
N LEU A 144 6.79 -38.44 -20.12
CA LEU A 144 6.81 -39.73 -19.43
C LEU A 144 5.58 -40.57 -19.80
N ASN A 145 4.40 -39.95 -19.90
CA ASN A 145 3.19 -40.63 -20.34
C ASN A 145 3.32 -41.14 -21.79
N VAL A 146 3.87 -40.32 -22.69
CA VAL A 146 4.15 -40.74 -24.07
C VAL A 146 5.15 -41.91 -24.10
N TRP A 147 6.24 -41.83 -23.34
CA TRP A 147 7.22 -42.92 -23.23
C TRP A 147 6.61 -44.21 -22.66
N ALA A 148 5.76 -44.11 -21.64
CA ALA A 148 5.06 -45.25 -21.05
C ALA A 148 4.17 -45.96 -22.08
N VAL A 149 3.44 -45.21 -22.91
CA VAL A 149 2.62 -45.78 -24.00
C VAL A 149 3.50 -46.47 -25.05
N PHE A 150 4.62 -45.86 -25.45
CA PHE A 150 5.58 -46.49 -26.37
C PHE A 150 6.17 -47.79 -25.81
N PHE A 151 6.58 -47.80 -24.55
CA PHE A 151 7.11 -49.02 -23.91
C PHE A 151 6.05 -50.10 -23.79
N ALA A 152 4.82 -49.76 -23.40
CA ALA A 152 3.72 -50.71 -23.33
C ALA A 152 3.44 -51.33 -24.71
N GLY A 153 3.37 -50.51 -25.76
CA GLY A 153 3.20 -50.99 -27.14
C GLY A 153 4.34 -51.89 -27.60
N PHE A 154 5.59 -51.51 -27.32
CA PHE A 154 6.77 -52.33 -27.66
C PHE A 154 6.73 -53.70 -26.97
N VAL A 155 6.40 -53.74 -25.68
CA VAL A 155 6.27 -54.99 -24.92
C VAL A 155 5.20 -55.89 -25.54
N VAL A 156 4.04 -55.34 -25.90
CA VAL A 156 2.97 -56.08 -26.58
C VAL A 156 3.45 -56.67 -27.91
N CYS A 157 4.16 -55.90 -28.74
CA CYS A 157 4.70 -56.39 -30.02
C CYS A 157 5.70 -57.54 -29.84
N VAL A 158 6.61 -57.43 -28.88
CA VAL A 158 7.59 -58.49 -28.58
C VAL A 158 6.89 -59.77 -28.14
N VAL A 159 5.87 -59.67 -27.29
CA VAL A 159 5.08 -60.81 -26.84
C VAL A 159 4.36 -61.48 -28.01
N LEU A 160 3.70 -60.70 -28.88
CA LEU A 160 3.03 -61.25 -30.08
C LEU A 160 3.99 -61.94 -31.04
N ALA A 161 5.17 -61.35 -31.27
CA ALA A 161 6.20 -61.96 -32.13
C ALA A 161 6.74 -63.28 -31.55
N ALA A 162 6.92 -63.36 -30.23
CA ALA A 162 7.33 -64.59 -29.56
C ALA A 162 6.28 -65.71 -29.72
N PHE A 163 4.99 -65.39 -29.58
CA PHE A 163 3.91 -66.36 -29.81
C PHE A 163 3.75 -66.77 -31.28
N SER A 164 4.11 -65.90 -32.22
CA SER A 164 3.98 -66.18 -33.66
C SER A 164 5.15 -67.02 -34.21
N SER A 165 6.23 -67.18 -33.44
CA SER A 165 7.44 -67.93 -33.82
C SER A 165 7.48 -69.35 -33.23
N GLN A 166 6.40 -69.77 -32.56
CA GLN A 166 6.24 -71.03 -31.85
C GLN A 166 5.21 -71.91 -32.56
#